data_AF-A0A2E4QEH8-F1
#
_entry.id   AF-A0A2E4QEH8-F1
#
_cell.length_a   1.000
_cell.length_b   1.000
_cell.length_c   1.000
_cell.angle_alpha   90.00
_cell.angle_beta   90.00
_cell.angle_gamma   90.00
#
_symmetry.space_group_name_H-M   'P 1'
#
loop_
_entity.id
_entity.type
_entity.pdbx_description
1 polymer ?
#
loop_
_entity_poly.entity_id
_entity_poly.type
_entity_poly.pdbx_seq_one_letter_code
_entity_poly.pdbx_strand_id
1 'polypeptide(L)'
;EKEGKHLVDMIESGMLQSDEMGQLLQSYIQPMIEQGADHLVLGCTHYPFLTPILTRILPKHIKIVDCNGAVAKQVERVLSKRELGCESQHFGNTTYFCTGDSQTMSQFVSLENVITLSIP
;
A
#
# COMPACT_ATOMS: atom_id res chain seq x y z
N GLU A 1 10.92 -15.31 -3.09
CA GLU A 1 10.43 -14.18 -2.27
C GLU A 1 11.62 -13.32 -1.85
N LYS A 2 11.44 -12.00 -1.76
CA LYS A 2 12.49 -11.06 -1.32
C LYS A 2 11.92 -10.18 -0.22
N GLU A 3 12.58 -10.17 0.93
CA GLU A 3 12.24 -9.26 2.02
C GLU A 3 12.64 -7.82 1.64
N GLY A 4 11.68 -6.91 1.69
CA GLY A 4 11.88 -5.49 1.35
C GLY A 4 12.32 -4.65 2.54
N LYS A 5 13.48 -4.99 3.13
CA LYS A 5 14.06 -4.24 4.25
C LYS A 5 14.24 -2.76 3.89
N HIS A 6 14.01 -1.87 4.86
CA HIS A 6 14.09 -0.40 4.73
C HIS A 6 13.06 0.27 3.82
N LEU A 7 12.29 -0.47 3.00
CA LEU A 7 11.27 0.14 2.16
C LEU A 7 10.19 0.85 2.99
N VAL A 8 9.78 0.28 4.12
CA VAL A 8 8.76 0.88 5.01
C VAL A 8 9.28 2.19 5.59
N ASP A 9 10.48 2.17 6.20
CA ASP A 9 11.10 3.37 6.79
C ASP A 9 11.20 4.52 5.76
N MET A 10 11.60 4.19 4.53
CA MET A 10 11.71 5.18 3.45
C MET A 10 10.35 5.70 2.96
N ILE A 11 9.31 4.86 2.96
CA ILE A 11 7.94 5.28 2.61
C ILE A 11 7.43 6.24 3.69
N GLU A 12 7.57 5.89 4.96
CA GLU A 12 7.11 6.69 6.09
C GLU A 12 7.87 8.02 6.22
N SER A 13 9.13 8.06 5.80
CA SER A 13 9.92 9.29 5.76
C SER A 13 9.65 10.17 4.53
N GLY A 14 8.69 9.81 3.67
CA GLY A 14 8.33 10.58 2.48
C GLY A 14 9.34 10.46 1.32
N MET A 15 10.25 9.50 1.33
CA MET A 15 11.27 9.29 0.28
C MET A 15 10.73 8.49 -0.92
N LEU A 16 9.41 8.46 -1.13
CA LEU A 16 8.78 7.71 -2.21
C LEU A 16 9.39 8.04 -3.58
N GLN A 17 9.63 9.30 -3.90
CA GLN A 17 10.14 9.70 -5.22
C GLN A 17 11.67 9.86 -5.29
N SER A 18 12.41 9.37 -4.28
CA SER A 18 13.86 9.54 -4.23
C SER A 18 14.58 8.59 -5.20
N ASP A 19 15.76 8.99 -5.67
CA ASP A 19 16.59 8.14 -6.54
C ASP A 19 17.10 6.91 -5.77
N GLU A 20 17.36 7.06 -4.47
CA GLU A 20 17.74 5.97 -3.56
C GLU A 20 16.67 4.88 -3.47
N MET A 21 15.39 5.27 -3.41
CA MET A 21 14.26 4.32 -3.43
C MET A 21 14.27 3.51 -4.72
N GLY A 22 14.46 4.18 -5.87
CA GLY A 22 14.53 3.52 -7.17
C GLY A 22 15.67 2.51 -7.26
N GLN A 23 16.88 2.89 -6.82
CA GLN A 23 18.05 2.02 -6.81
C GLN A 23 17.85 0.80 -5.91
N LEU A 24 17.29 1.01 -4.71
CA LEU A 24 17.02 -0.06 -3.77
C LEU A 24 16.02 -1.07 -4.35
N LEU A 25 14.91 -0.59 -4.91
CA LEU A 25 13.92 -1.44 -5.56
C LEU A 25 14.52 -2.23 -6.73
N GLN A 26 15.33 -1.58 -7.56
CA GLN A 26 15.98 -2.26 -8.67
C GLN A 26 16.91 -3.38 -8.18
N SER A 27 17.67 -3.17 -7.10
CA SER A 27 18.53 -4.20 -6.51
C SER A 27 17.75 -5.42 -5.99
N TYR A 28 16.50 -5.23 -5.57
CA TYR A 28 15.64 -6.30 -5.07
C TYR A 28 14.92 -7.05 -6.18
N ILE A 29 14.49 -6.34 -7.21
CA ILE A 29 13.64 -6.88 -8.26
C ILE A 29 14.46 -7.52 -9.38
N GLN A 30 15.63 -6.97 -9.71
CA GLN A 30 16.47 -7.44 -10.81
C GLN A 30 16.79 -8.95 -10.71
N PRO A 31 17.19 -9.50 -9.56
CA PRO A 31 17.42 -10.94 -9.42
C PRO A 31 16.15 -11.79 -9.65
N MET A 32 14.97 -11.25 -9.34
CA MET A 32 13.70 -11.96 -9.54
C MET A 32 13.33 -12.01 -11.03
N ILE A 33 13.54 -10.92 -11.75
CA ILE A 33 13.33 -10.85 -13.21
C ILE A 33 14.29 -11.82 -13.91
N GLU A 34 15.56 -11.85 -13.50
CA GLU A 34 16.57 -12.76 -14.06
C GLU A 34 16.24 -14.24 -13.81
N GLN A 35 15.51 -14.54 -12.74
CA GLN A 35 14.97 -15.88 -12.44
C GLN A 35 13.68 -16.20 -13.21
N GLY A 36 13.21 -15.31 -14.08
CA GLY A 36 12.05 -15.53 -14.94
C GLY A 36 10.71 -15.19 -14.29
N ALA A 37 10.68 -14.37 -13.23
CA ALA A 37 9.43 -13.87 -12.68
C ALA A 37 8.69 -13.00 -13.72
N ASP A 38 7.38 -13.19 -13.86
CA ASP A 38 6.49 -12.44 -14.73
C ASP A 38 5.42 -11.64 -13.97
N HIS A 39 5.26 -11.92 -12.68
CA HIS A 39 4.36 -11.21 -11.76
C HIS A 39 5.11 -10.77 -10.51
N LEU A 40 4.82 -9.54 -10.07
CA LEU A 40 5.33 -8.97 -8.82
C LEU A 40 4.16 -8.76 -7.85
N VAL A 41 4.10 -9.55 -6.79
CA VAL A 41 3.07 -9.45 -5.75
C VAL A 41 3.52 -8.48 -4.66
N LEU A 42 2.69 -7.49 -4.35
CA LEU A 42 2.94 -6.51 -3.29
C LEU A 42 2.43 -7.06 -1.94
N GLY A 43 3.30 -7.78 -1.22
CA GLY A 43 2.94 -8.51 0.01
C GLY A 43 2.84 -7.67 1.29
N CYS A 44 3.13 -6.36 1.24
CA CYS A 44 3.03 -5.46 2.39
C CYS A 44 2.02 -4.36 2.08
N THR A 45 1.25 -3.95 3.09
CA THR A 45 0.24 -2.88 2.97
C THR A 45 0.81 -1.52 2.53
N HIS A 46 2.13 -1.29 2.67
CA HIS A 46 2.80 -0.07 2.23
C HIS A 46 3.22 -0.08 0.76
N TYR A 47 3.44 -1.25 0.17
CA TYR A 47 4.02 -1.34 -1.18
C TYR A 47 3.12 -0.87 -2.33
N PRO A 48 1.78 -0.80 -2.22
CA PRO A 48 0.95 -0.14 -3.21
C PRO A 48 1.40 1.29 -3.55
N PHE A 49 1.99 2.03 -2.58
CA PHE A 49 2.53 3.37 -2.82
C PHE A 49 3.76 3.39 -3.74
N LEU A 50 4.44 2.25 -3.91
CA LEU A 50 5.59 2.11 -4.79
C LEU A 50 5.19 1.85 -6.25
N THR A 51 3.91 1.57 -6.52
CA THR A 51 3.39 1.25 -7.87
C THR A 51 3.82 2.26 -8.95
N PRO A 52 3.81 3.59 -8.73
CA PRO A 52 4.27 4.55 -9.74
C PRO A 52 5.74 4.35 -10.13
N ILE A 53 6.61 4.08 -9.15
CA ILE A 53 8.05 3.86 -9.37
C ILE A 53 8.28 2.50 -10.01
N LEU A 54 7.60 1.47 -9.50
CA LEU A 54 7.64 0.11 -10.02
C LEU A 54 7.25 0.08 -11.50
N THR A 55 6.19 0.79 -11.89
CA THR A 55 5.74 0.88 -13.28
C THR A 55 6.79 1.52 -14.20
N ARG A 56 7.64 2.41 -13.67
CA ARG A 56 8.74 3.05 -14.41
C ARG A 56 9.95 2.14 -14.57
N ILE A 57 10.29 1.35 -13.55
CA ILE A 57 11.51 0.51 -13.55
C ILE A 57 11.26 -0.91 -14.10
N LEU A 58 10.03 -1.41 -14.00
CA LEU A 58 9.71 -2.76 -14.42
C LEU A 58 9.61 -2.88 -15.94
N PRO A 59 10.13 -3.97 -16.53
CA PRO A 59 9.85 -4.31 -17.91
C PRO A 59 8.34 -4.46 -18.14
N LYS A 60 7.86 -4.08 -19.35
CA LYS A 60 6.44 -4.12 -19.73
C LYS A 60 5.75 -5.48 -19.59
N HIS A 61 6.52 -6.58 -19.58
CA HIS A 61 5.97 -7.93 -19.46
C HIS A 61 5.67 -8.32 -18.00
N ILE A 62 6.24 -7.61 -17.02
CA ILE A 62 6.00 -7.87 -15.60
C ILE A 62 4.68 -7.23 -15.18
N LYS A 63 3.81 -8.01 -14.53
CA LYS A 63 2.54 -7.53 -14.00
C LYS A 63 2.62 -7.33 -12.49
N ILE A 64 2.21 -6.15 -12.04
CA ILE A 64 2.06 -5.87 -10.60
C ILE A 64 0.72 -6.45 -10.13
N VAL A 65 0.75 -7.18 -9.02
CA VAL A 65 -0.44 -7.74 -8.37
C VAL A 65 -0.64 -7.05 -7.03
N ASP A 66 -1.70 -6.24 -6.94
CA ASP A 66 -2.18 -5.61 -5.71
C ASP A 66 -3.26 -6.47 -5.05
N CYS A 67 -3.07 -6.78 -3.77
CA CYS A 67 -3.97 -7.57 -2.95
C CYS A 67 -5.14 -6.75 -2.39
N ASN A 68 -5.05 -5.41 -2.34
CA ASN A 68 -6.03 -4.55 -1.68
C ASN A 68 -7.46 -4.75 -2.22
N GLY A 69 -7.61 -4.79 -3.55
CA GLY A 69 -8.91 -5.01 -4.19
C GLY A 69 -9.50 -6.40 -3.89
N ALA A 70 -8.66 -7.42 -3.75
CA ALA A 70 -9.10 -8.76 -3.36
C ALA A 70 -9.58 -8.79 -1.90
N VAL A 71 -8.88 -8.07 -1.00
CA VAL A 71 -9.29 -7.92 0.40
C VAL A 71 -10.64 -7.20 0.51
N ALA A 72 -10.84 -6.11 -0.23
CA ALA A 72 -12.11 -5.38 -0.23
C ALA A 72 -13.31 -6.26 -0.66
N LYS A 73 -13.15 -7.02 -1.76
CA LYS A 73 -14.17 -7.99 -2.22
C LYS A 73 -14.43 -9.10 -1.21
N GLN A 74 -13.38 -9.53 -0.50
CA GLN A 74 -13.51 -10.53 0.55
C GLN A 74 -14.29 -9.98 1.76
N VAL A 75 -14.10 -8.72 2.13
CA VAL A 75 -14.90 -8.05 3.17
C VAL A 75 -16.36 -7.98 2.75
N GLU A 76 -16.66 -7.51 1.53
CA GLU A 76 -18.02 -7.46 0.98
C GLU A 76 -18.70 -8.84 1.06
N ARG A 77 -18.03 -9.90 0.57
CA ARG A 77 -18.57 -11.26 0.60
C ARG A 77 -18.88 -11.75 2.02
N VAL A 78 -18.04 -11.41 3.00
CA VAL A 78 -18.25 -11.80 4.40
C VAL A 78 -19.43 -11.04 5.01
N LEU A 79 -19.56 -9.74 4.72
CA LEU A 79 -20.68 -8.93 5.19
C LEU A 79 -22.01 -9.41 4.61
N SER A 80 -22.09 -9.65 3.29
CA SER A 80 -23.30 -10.16 2.65
C SER A 80 -23.70 -11.53 3.19
N LYS A 81 -22.74 -12.45 3.39
CA LYS A 81 -23.02 -13.79 3.95
C LYS A 81 -23.58 -13.72 5.38
N ARG A 82 -23.25 -12.67 6.13
CA ARG A 82 -23.68 -12.49 7.52
C ARG A 82 -24.87 -11.53 7.65
N GLU A 83 -25.42 -11.04 6.54
CA GLU A 83 -26.51 -10.05 6.54
C GLU A 83 -26.13 -8.77 7.32
N LEU A 84 -24.84 -8.38 7.27
CA LEU A 84 -24.28 -7.18 7.90
C LEU A 84 -24.02 -6.06 6.90
N GLY A 85 -24.56 -6.18 5.69
CA GLY A 85 -24.45 -5.14 4.67
C GLY A 85 -25.24 -3.89 5.06
N CYS A 86 -24.72 -2.71 4.70
CA CYS A 86 -25.48 -1.48 4.79
C CYS A 86 -26.35 -1.32 3.53
N GLU A 87 -27.65 -1.12 3.69
CA GLU A 87 -28.59 -0.89 2.58
C GLU A 87 -28.72 0.60 2.21
N SER A 88 -28.09 1.49 2.99
CA SER A 88 -28.09 2.92 2.71
C SER A 88 -27.42 3.21 1.36
N GLN A 89 -28.02 4.11 0.59
CA GLN A 89 -27.42 4.66 -0.62
C GLN A 89 -26.48 5.85 -0.33
N HIS A 90 -26.42 6.29 0.93
CA HIS A 90 -25.51 7.35 1.36
C HIS A 90 -24.16 6.76 1.77
N PHE A 91 -23.08 7.44 1.37
CA PHE A 91 -21.75 7.14 1.88
C PHE A 91 -21.70 7.36 3.40
N GLY A 92 -21.05 6.44 4.10
CA GLY A 92 -20.73 6.62 5.51
C GLY A 92 -19.65 7.68 5.72
N ASN A 93 -19.47 8.09 6.97
CA ASN A 93 -18.34 8.93 7.37
C ASN A 93 -17.14 8.04 7.71
N THR A 94 -15.95 8.45 7.28
CA THR A 94 -14.69 7.76 7.60
C THR A 94 -13.87 8.63 8.54
N THR A 95 -13.45 8.06 9.67
CA THR A 95 -12.56 8.71 10.63
C THR A 95 -11.33 7.84 10.84
N TYR A 96 -10.15 8.45 10.78
CA TYR A 96 -8.86 7.80 10.93
C TYR A 96 -8.30 8.13 12.31
N PHE A 97 -7.75 7.13 12.98
CA PHE A 97 -7.08 7.29 14.27
C PHE A 97 -5.61 6.90 14.10
N CYS A 98 -4.69 7.74 14.56
CA CYS A 98 -3.27 7.42 14.56
C CYS A 98 -2.65 7.64 15.94
N THR A 99 -1.65 6.84 16.26
CA THR A 99 -0.91 6.92 17.54
C THR A 99 0.45 7.61 17.36
N GLY A 100 0.94 7.67 16.12
CA GLY A 100 2.11 8.43 15.72
C GLY A 100 1.75 9.81 15.20
N ASP A 101 2.70 10.45 14.51
CA ASP A 101 2.52 11.78 13.93
C ASP A 101 1.45 11.79 12.82
N SER A 102 0.42 12.62 13.00
CA SER A 102 -0.63 12.85 12.00
C SER A 102 -0.12 13.46 10.71
N GLN A 103 1.04 14.12 10.73
CA GLN A 103 1.57 14.78 9.54
C GLN A 103 1.98 13.78 8.46
N THR A 104 2.51 12.60 8.82
CA THR A 104 2.77 11.51 7.86
C THR A 104 1.47 10.99 7.25
N MET A 105 0.40 10.89 8.05
CA MET A 105 -0.91 10.42 7.60
C MET A 105 -1.54 11.37 6.57
N SER A 106 -1.24 12.68 6.64
CA SER A 106 -1.72 13.69 5.68
C SER A 106 -1.29 13.44 4.23
N GLN A 107 -0.22 12.66 4.03
CA GLN A 107 0.25 12.28 2.71
C GLN A 107 -0.70 11.26 2.03
N PHE A 108 -1.53 10.58 2.82
CA PHE A 108 -2.37 9.47 2.36
C PHE A 108 -3.87 9.74 2.49
N VAL A 109 -4.28 10.56 3.47
CA VAL A 109 -5.69 10.87 3.75
C VAL A 109 -5.88 12.34 4.13
N SER A 110 -7.10 12.87 3.93
CA SER A 110 -7.44 14.24 4.36
C SER A 110 -7.33 14.40 5.88
N LEU A 111 -6.53 15.37 6.33
CA LEU A 111 -6.32 15.68 7.75
C LEU A 111 -7.61 16.01 8.51
N GLU A 112 -8.62 16.53 7.84
CA GLU A 112 -9.93 16.83 8.43
C GLU A 112 -10.62 15.59 9.07
N ASN A 113 -10.21 14.38 8.66
CA ASN A 113 -10.74 13.12 9.15
C ASN A 113 -9.76 12.37 10.07
N VAL A 114 -8.63 12.97 10.45
CA VAL A 114 -7.59 12.30 11.26
C VAL A 114 -7.63 12.79 12.71
N ILE A 115 -7.68 11.86 13.65
CA ILE A 115 -7.61 12.11 15.09
C ILE A 115 -6.33 11.47 15.64
N THR A 116 -5.41 12.30 16.14
CA THR A 116 -4.20 11.83 16.82
C THR A 116 -4.52 11.44 18.26
N LEU A 117 -4.25 10.19 18.60
CA LEU A 117 -4.42 9.65 19.94
C LEU A 117 -3.10 9.79 20.71
N SER A 118 -3.08 10.61 21.76
CA SER A 118 -1.98 10.61 22.72
C SER A 118 -2.06 9.36 23.58
N ILE A 119 -1.19 8.38 23.30
CA ILE A 119 -1.03 7.21 24.18
C ILE A 119 -0.02 7.59 25.29
N PRO A 120 -0.32 7.34 26.57
CA PRO A 120 0.60 7.59 27.68
C PRO A 120 1.86 6.72 27.65
#